data_AF-A0A5Q5BT58-F1
#
_entry.id   AF-A0A5Q5BT58-F1
#
_cell.length_a   1.000
_cell.length_b   1.000
_cell.length_c   1.000
_cell.angle_alpha   90.00
_cell.angle_beta   90.00
_cell.angle_gamma   90.00
#
_symmetry.space_group_name_H-M   'P 1'
#
loop_
_entity.id
_entity.type
_entity.pdbx_description
1 polymer ?
#
loop_
_entity_poly.entity_id
_entity_poly.type
_entity_poly.pdbx_seq_one_letter_code
_entity_poly.pdbx_strand_id
1 'polypeptide(L)'
;MSRYAEYEALAAVGRAYERWVEANTRLAVEMDAAAAQGAAPPVGALEADFTAGLEVTRAVVAFARACPPSGPHVDDLPNAAFVQAMFQAVTPQLQGEIDDLGRAWADWLPAVGRWTPASAQMPPPRPLSAAHSHVLATVDAWWEADQEALRGRLVDMLTEAGGERTGTSFITRDDGELVERTHIEFRPITTESDHPPREPAGRLRRLLRGRRDR
;
A
#
# COMPACT_ATOMS: atom_id res chain seq x y z
N MET A 1 11.13 22.08 13.50
CA MET A 1 10.42 21.71 12.27
C MET A 1 8.94 21.61 12.56
N SER A 2 8.07 21.80 11.58
CA SER A 2 6.61 21.80 11.80
C SER A 2 6.04 20.39 11.70
N ARG A 3 5.12 20.03 12.59
CA ARG A 3 4.32 18.78 12.51
C ARG A 3 3.66 18.59 11.15
N TYR A 4 3.35 19.69 10.46
CA TYR A 4 2.81 19.67 9.10
C TYR A 4 3.77 19.03 8.08
N ALA A 5 5.07 19.29 8.19
CA ALA A 5 6.08 18.74 7.27
C ALA A 5 6.26 17.22 7.46
N GLU A 6 6.20 16.75 8.71
CA GLU A 6 6.21 15.31 9.03
C GLU A 6 5.01 14.60 8.40
N TYR A 7 3.81 15.19 8.56
CA TYR A 7 2.57 14.65 7.99
C TYR A 7 2.58 14.63 6.46
N GLU A 8 2.99 15.72 5.80
CA GLU A 8 3.10 15.75 4.34
C GLU A 8 4.09 14.72 3.81
N ALA A 9 5.23 14.53 4.50
CA ALA A 9 6.22 13.54 4.12
C ALA A 9 5.70 12.11 4.30
N LEU A 10 4.99 11.83 5.40
CA LEU A 10 4.33 10.54 5.61
C LEU A 10 3.26 10.25 4.53
N ALA A 11 2.47 11.26 4.16
CA ALA A 11 1.52 11.14 3.07
C ALA A 11 2.21 10.89 1.70
N ALA A 12 3.42 11.43 1.51
CA ALA A 12 4.22 11.16 0.31
C ALA A 12 4.72 9.71 0.27
N VAL A 13 5.05 9.11 1.42
CA VAL A 13 5.36 7.67 1.52
C VAL A 13 4.18 6.83 1.06
N GLY A 14 2.97 7.11 1.56
CA GLY A 14 1.75 6.41 1.14
C GLY A 14 1.52 6.48 -0.37
N ARG A 15 1.57 7.67 -0.97
CA ARG A 15 1.42 7.85 -2.43
C ARG A 15 2.50 7.13 -3.24
N ALA A 16 3.73 7.06 -2.74
CA ALA A 16 4.80 6.32 -3.40
C ALA A 16 4.54 4.81 -3.33
N TYR A 17 4.09 4.33 -2.18
CA TYR A 17 3.77 2.92 -1.98
C TYR A 17 2.60 2.47 -2.87
N GLU A 18 1.54 3.26 -3.01
CA GLU A 18 0.44 2.97 -3.95
C GLU A 18 0.93 2.79 -5.39
N ARG A 19 1.81 3.69 -5.88
CA ARG A 19 2.42 3.56 -7.21
C ARG A 19 3.28 2.32 -7.33
N TRP A 20 4.00 1.95 -6.26
CA TRP A 20 4.80 0.74 -6.24
C TRP A 20 3.94 -0.51 -6.30
N VAL A 21 2.83 -0.58 -5.55
CA VAL A 21 1.86 -1.70 -5.63
C VAL A 21 1.28 -1.83 -7.04
N GLU A 22 0.94 -0.73 -7.71
CA GLU A 22 0.48 -0.76 -9.11
C GLU A 22 1.56 -1.33 -10.05
N ALA A 23 2.80 -0.86 -9.92
CA ALA A 23 3.92 -1.33 -10.75
C ALA A 23 4.23 -2.81 -10.49
N ASN A 24 4.19 -3.25 -9.23
CA ASN A 24 4.43 -4.62 -8.82
C ASN A 24 3.33 -5.57 -9.36
N THR A 25 2.07 -5.14 -9.28
CA THR A 25 0.93 -5.89 -9.84
C THR A 25 1.07 -6.06 -11.35
N ARG A 26 1.46 -4.99 -12.05
CA ARG A 26 1.73 -5.04 -13.50
C ARG A 26 2.89 -5.98 -13.83
N LEU A 27 3.98 -5.91 -13.07
CA LEU A 27 5.11 -6.81 -13.23
C LEU A 27 4.70 -8.28 -13.08
N ALA A 28 3.90 -8.63 -12.07
CA ALA A 28 3.42 -9.99 -11.88
C ALA A 28 2.65 -10.50 -13.12
N VAL A 29 1.70 -9.71 -13.63
CA VAL A 29 0.93 -10.04 -14.83
C VAL A 29 1.81 -10.22 -16.07
N GLU A 30 2.76 -9.32 -16.29
CA GLU A 30 3.64 -9.41 -17.46
C GLU A 30 4.66 -10.56 -17.34
N MET A 31 5.12 -10.88 -16.13
CA MET A 31 5.99 -12.03 -15.87
C MET A 31 5.26 -13.34 -16.19
N ASP A 32 4.01 -13.49 -15.75
CA ASP A 32 3.19 -14.67 -16.06
C ASP A 32 2.95 -14.82 -17.56
N ALA A 33 2.67 -13.71 -18.25
CA ALA A 33 2.49 -13.71 -19.70
C ALA A 33 3.79 -14.09 -20.43
N ALA A 34 4.94 -13.57 -20.01
CA ALA A 34 6.24 -13.91 -20.58
C ALA A 34 6.59 -15.39 -20.34
N ALA A 35 6.34 -15.89 -19.13
CA ALA A 35 6.56 -17.29 -18.77
C ALA A 35 5.70 -18.24 -19.62
N ALA A 36 4.41 -17.92 -19.79
CA ALA A 36 3.49 -18.71 -20.63
C ALA A 36 3.92 -18.78 -22.11
N GLN A 37 4.62 -17.76 -22.59
CA GLN A 37 5.13 -17.68 -23.97
C GLN A 37 6.56 -18.20 -24.12
N GLY A 38 7.24 -18.56 -23.02
CA GLY A 38 8.68 -18.85 -23.04
C GLY A 38 9.52 -17.66 -23.52
N ALA A 39 9.02 -16.44 -23.33
CA ALA A 39 9.64 -15.20 -23.80
C ALA A 39 10.70 -14.69 -22.82
N ALA A 40 11.43 -13.66 -23.24
CA ALA A 40 12.31 -12.92 -22.35
C ALA A 40 11.50 -12.17 -21.28
N PRO A 41 12.09 -11.90 -20.09
CA PRO A 41 11.42 -11.12 -19.05
C PRO A 41 11.02 -9.71 -19.53
N PRO A 42 9.87 -9.18 -19.05
CA PRO A 42 9.39 -7.84 -19.38
C PRO A 42 10.25 -6.75 -18.71
N VAL A 43 11.33 -6.35 -19.40
CA VAL A 43 12.31 -5.38 -18.88
C VAL A 43 11.66 -4.06 -18.47
N GLY A 44 10.68 -3.58 -19.24
CA GLY A 44 9.98 -2.33 -18.93
C GLY A 44 9.20 -2.38 -17.60
N ALA A 45 8.51 -3.50 -17.33
CA ALA A 45 7.82 -3.69 -16.06
C ALA A 45 8.80 -3.90 -14.89
N LEU A 46 9.91 -4.60 -15.11
CA LEU A 46 10.98 -4.77 -14.11
C LEU A 46 11.59 -3.42 -13.71
N GLU A 47 11.88 -2.56 -14.68
CA GLU A 47 12.41 -1.21 -14.45
C GLU A 47 11.39 -0.32 -13.72
N ALA A 48 10.10 -0.41 -14.09
CA ALA A 48 9.04 0.35 -13.45
C ALA A 48 8.83 -0.05 -11.98
N ASP A 49 8.76 -1.35 -11.67
CA ASP A 49 8.66 -1.87 -10.29
C ASP A 49 9.86 -1.41 -9.45
N PHE A 50 11.08 -1.56 -9.98
CA PHE A 50 12.28 -1.13 -9.29
C PHE A 50 12.31 0.37 -9.01
N THR A 51 12.00 1.19 -10.02
CA THR A 51 11.99 2.64 -9.90
C THR A 51 10.96 3.10 -8.87
N ALA A 52 9.76 2.50 -8.88
CA ALA A 52 8.73 2.81 -7.91
C ALA A 52 9.15 2.39 -6.48
N GLY A 53 9.79 1.23 -6.31
CA GLY A 53 10.36 0.83 -5.01
C GLY A 53 11.43 1.80 -4.51
N LEU A 54 12.31 2.31 -5.40
CA LEU A 54 13.27 3.35 -5.03
C LEU A 54 12.59 4.65 -4.60
N GLU A 55 11.50 5.04 -5.25
CA GLU A 55 10.70 6.21 -4.86
C GLU A 55 10.13 6.07 -3.44
N VAL A 56 9.61 4.89 -3.09
CA VAL A 56 9.16 4.60 -1.71
C VAL A 56 10.29 4.84 -0.72
N THR A 57 11.47 4.29 -1.00
CA THR A 57 12.62 4.41 -0.10
C THR A 57 13.10 5.86 0.02
N ARG A 58 13.14 6.60 -1.09
CA ARG A 58 13.47 8.04 -1.09
C ARG A 58 12.44 8.85 -0.32
N ALA A 59 11.15 8.51 -0.41
CA ALA A 59 10.10 9.14 0.38
C ALA A 59 10.28 8.90 1.88
N VAL A 60 10.67 7.67 2.29
CA VAL A 60 10.97 7.35 3.70
C VAL A 60 12.21 8.12 4.20
N VAL A 61 13.25 8.25 3.38
CA VAL A 61 14.41 9.11 3.70
C VAL A 61 13.99 10.57 3.88
N ALA A 62 13.13 11.09 3.00
CA ALA A 62 12.61 12.45 3.12
C ALA A 62 11.77 12.63 4.39
N PHE A 63 10.94 11.64 4.73
CA PHE A 63 10.19 11.60 5.99
C PHE A 63 11.12 11.63 7.20
N ALA A 64 12.14 10.76 7.25
CA ALA A 64 13.08 10.75 8.37
C ALA A 64 13.83 12.08 8.54
N ARG A 65 14.16 12.77 7.43
CA ARG A 65 14.75 14.12 7.45
C ARG A 65 13.78 15.21 7.91
N ALA A 66 12.48 15.00 7.74
CA ALA A 66 11.44 15.91 8.20
C ALA A 66 11.12 15.73 9.70
N CYS A 67 11.62 14.67 10.34
CA CYS A 67 11.44 14.38 11.77
C CYS A 67 12.54 15.00 12.64
N PRO A 68 12.24 15.40 13.89
CA PRO A 68 13.25 15.76 14.87
C PRO A 68 14.30 14.65 15.09
N PRO A 69 15.51 14.98 15.60
CA PRO A 69 16.52 13.96 15.90
C PRO A 69 16.07 12.89 16.91
N SER A 70 15.10 13.21 17.76
CA SER A 70 14.49 12.28 18.71
C SER A 70 13.46 11.33 18.09
N GLY A 71 13.10 11.52 16.82
CA GLY A 71 12.07 10.75 16.11
C GLY A 71 10.79 11.56 15.81
N PRO A 72 9.84 10.95 15.08
CA PRO A 72 8.56 11.56 14.71
C PRO A 72 7.66 11.83 15.93
N HIS A 73 6.76 12.80 15.81
CA HIS A 73 5.69 13.00 16.79
C HIS A 73 4.57 11.97 16.54
N VAL A 74 4.43 11.00 17.45
CA VAL A 74 3.53 9.84 17.26
C VAL A 74 2.30 9.80 18.17
N ASP A 75 2.18 10.74 19.11
CA ASP A 75 1.19 10.70 20.21
C ASP A 75 -0.28 10.63 19.75
N ASP A 76 -0.57 11.09 18.52
CA ASP A 76 -1.92 11.12 17.94
C ASP A 76 -2.05 10.30 16.64
N LEU A 77 -1.04 9.50 16.29
CA LEU A 77 -1.05 8.72 15.05
C LEU A 77 -1.54 7.29 15.29
N PRO A 78 -2.55 6.81 14.54
CA PRO A 78 -2.78 5.38 14.47
C PRO A 78 -1.50 4.71 13.96
N ASN A 79 -1.18 3.53 14.48
CA ASN A 79 -0.01 2.76 14.06
C ASN A 79 1.34 3.47 14.33
N ALA A 80 1.41 4.29 15.40
CA ALA A 80 2.60 4.99 15.90
C ALA A 80 3.91 4.16 15.87
N ALA A 81 3.85 2.89 16.27
CA ALA A 81 5.00 2.00 16.28
C ALA A 81 5.59 1.76 14.88
N PHE A 82 4.74 1.67 13.84
CA PHE A 82 5.17 1.49 12.46
C PHE A 82 5.76 2.78 11.87
N VAL A 83 5.19 3.94 12.25
CA VAL A 83 5.78 5.25 11.89
C VAL A 83 7.17 5.42 12.51
N GLN A 84 7.32 5.01 13.77
CA GLN A 84 8.63 4.97 14.45
C GLN A 84 9.60 3.99 13.78
N ALA A 85 9.13 2.81 13.37
CA ALA A 85 9.94 1.82 12.66
C ALA A 85 10.44 2.36 11.31
N MET A 86 9.60 3.05 10.53
CA MET A 86 10.01 3.69 9.28
C MET A 86 11.13 4.71 9.48
N PHE A 87 11.05 5.52 10.55
CA PHE A 87 12.13 6.44 10.91
C PHE A 87 13.43 5.68 11.24
N GLN A 88 13.34 4.59 12.01
CA GLN A 88 14.49 3.79 12.42
C GLN A 88 15.11 2.96 11.28
N ALA A 89 14.35 2.66 10.22
CA ALA A 89 14.85 1.96 9.04
C ALA A 89 15.83 2.82 8.21
N VAL A 90 15.87 4.14 8.42
CA VAL A 90 16.76 5.05 7.69
C VAL A 90 18.12 5.14 8.37
N THR A 91 19.14 4.62 7.70
CA THR A 91 20.54 4.74 8.12
C THR A 91 21.26 5.88 7.38
N PRO A 92 22.38 6.40 7.91
CA PRO A 92 23.20 7.38 7.19
C PRO A 92 23.72 6.90 5.82
N GLN A 93 23.92 5.58 5.66
CA GLN A 93 24.46 4.95 4.46
C GLN A 93 23.40 4.68 3.38
N LEU A 94 22.12 4.63 3.78
CA LEU A 94 21.01 4.20 2.92
C LEU A 94 20.97 4.93 1.57
N GLN A 95 21.25 6.24 1.54
CA GLN A 95 21.26 6.99 0.29
C GLN A 95 22.31 6.46 -0.70
N GLY A 96 23.54 6.22 -0.23
CA GLY A 96 24.61 5.68 -1.06
C GLY A 96 24.30 4.25 -1.51
N GLU A 97 23.72 3.43 -0.64
CA GLU A 97 23.30 2.07 -0.99
C GLU A 97 22.21 2.03 -2.08
N ILE A 98 21.26 2.97 -2.05
CA ILE A 98 20.24 3.12 -3.11
C ILE A 98 20.87 3.53 -4.43
N ASP A 99 21.82 4.46 -4.41
CA ASP A 99 22.48 4.94 -5.62
C ASP A 99 23.36 3.83 -6.24
N ASP A 100 24.03 3.03 -5.42
CA ASP A 100 24.78 1.84 -5.83
C ASP A 100 23.86 0.76 -6.42
N LEU A 101 22.73 0.51 -5.76
CA LEU A 101 21.72 -0.43 -6.24
C LEU A 101 21.15 0.02 -7.60
N GLY A 102 20.88 1.31 -7.77
CA GLY A 102 20.40 1.89 -9.02
C GLY A 102 21.37 1.66 -10.18
N ARG A 103 22.68 1.84 -9.95
CA ARG A 103 23.72 1.56 -10.95
C ARG A 103 23.79 0.07 -11.29
N ALA A 104 23.81 -0.80 -10.28
CA ALA A 104 23.83 -2.23 -10.49
C ALA A 104 22.61 -2.73 -11.30
N TRP A 105 21.43 -2.13 -11.08
CA TRP A 105 20.23 -2.43 -11.84
C TRP A 105 20.30 -1.98 -13.30
N ALA A 106 20.84 -0.78 -13.56
CA ALA A 106 21.02 -0.27 -14.91
C ALA A 106 21.93 -1.18 -15.75
N ASP A 107 22.97 -1.76 -15.12
CA ASP A 107 23.86 -2.73 -15.77
C ASP A 107 23.20 -4.12 -15.94
N TRP A 108 22.35 -4.53 -14.99
CA TRP A 108 21.70 -5.83 -14.96
C TRP A 108 20.54 -5.96 -15.95
N LEU A 109 19.69 -4.94 -16.07
CA LEU A 109 18.47 -4.97 -16.89
C LEU A 109 18.72 -5.41 -18.35
N PRO A 110 19.73 -4.86 -19.08
CA PRO A 110 20.03 -5.31 -20.44
C PRO A 110 20.47 -6.77 -20.51
N ALA A 111 21.16 -7.29 -19.49
CA ALA A 111 21.60 -8.68 -19.46
C ALA A 111 20.41 -9.64 -19.35
N VAL A 112 19.44 -9.31 -18.50
CA VAL A 112 18.20 -10.09 -18.32
C VAL A 112 17.29 -10.01 -19.53
N GLY A 113 17.17 -8.83 -20.14
CA GLY A 113 16.32 -8.64 -21.32
C GLY A 113 16.73 -9.48 -22.53
N ARG A 114 17.96 -10.01 -22.56
CA ARG A 114 18.45 -10.93 -23.60
C ARG A 114 18.28 -12.41 -23.24
N TRP A 115 17.90 -12.72 -22.01
CA TRP A 115 17.74 -14.09 -21.55
C TRP A 115 16.37 -14.64 -21.94
N THR A 116 16.36 -15.91 -22.35
CA THR A 116 15.16 -16.71 -22.58
C THR A 116 15.38 -18.11 -21.99
N PRO A 117 14.34 -18.92 -21.78
CA PRO A 117 14.51 -20.32 -21.37
C PRO A 117 15.37 -21.16 -22.33
N ALA A 118 15.47 -20.77 -23.61
CA ALA A 118 16.32 -21.43 -24.60
C ALA A 118 17.79 -20.97 -24.57
N SER A 119 18.11 -19.92 -23.80
CA SER A 119 19.47 -19.38 -23.70
C SER A 119 20.41 -20.35 -22.99
N ALA A 120 21.59 -20.58 -23.55
CA ALA A 120 22.60 -21.47 -22.97
C ALA A 120 23.25 -20.94 -21.67
N GLN A 121 23.14 -19.63 -21.41
CA GLN A 121 23.68 -18.99 -20.21
C GLN A 121 22.53 -18.40 -19.39
N MET A 122 22.57 -18.67 -18.08
CA MET A 122 21.70 -18.01 -17.11
C MET A 122 22.07 -16.52 -16.97
N PRO A 123 21.09 -15.64 -16.68
CA PRO A 123 21.39 -14.26 -16.41
C PRO A 123 22.15 -14.13 -15.07
N PRO A 124 22.92 -13.04 -14.89
CA PRO A 124 23.51 -12.74 -13.59
C PRO A 124 22.43 -12.62 -12.51
N PRO A 125 22.76 -12.88 -11.23
CA PRO A 125 21.80 -12.73 -10.14
C PRO A 125 21.30 -11.28 -10.05
N ARG A 126 20.02 -11.13 -9.67
CA ARG A 126 19.38 -9.83 -9.46
C ARG A 126 20.16 -9.03 -8.39
N PRO A 127 20.51 -7.76 -8.63
CA PRO A 127 21.08 -6.90 -7.60
C PRO A 127 20.09 -6.67 -6.45
N LEU A 128 20.57 -6.77 -5.22
CA LEU A 128 19.77 -6.62 -3.99
C LEU A 128 20.50 -5.69 -3.01
N SER A 129 19.72 -4.97 -2.19
CA SER A 129 20.22 -4.23 -1.01
C SER A 129 19.35 -4.59 0.19
N ALA A 130 19.99 -5.09 1.24
CA ALA A 130 19.28 -5.47 2.47
C ALA A 130 18.61 -4.26 3.14
N ALA A 131 19.26 -3.08 3.12
CA ALA A 131 18.69 -1.87 3.69
C ALA A 131 17.47 -1.39 2.91
N HIS A 132 17.54 -1.40 1.57
CA HIS A 132 16.40 -1.08 0.72
C HIS A 132 15.22 -2.04 0.96
N SER A 133 15.47 -3.36 0.96
CA SER A 133 14.43 -4.36 1.23
C SER A 133 13.82 -4.20 2.62
N HIS A 134 14.62 -3.85 3.63
CA HIS A 134 14.12 -3.61 4.98
C HIS A 134 13.21 -2.38 5.06
N VAL A 135 13.55 -1.30 4.35
CA VAL A 135 12.67 -0.12 4.24
C VAL A 135 11.34 -0.50 3.59
N LEU A 136 11.36 -1.19 2.45
CA LEU A 136 10.14 -1.61 1.77
C LEU A 136 9.26 -2.48 2.67
N ALA A 137 9.84 -3.46 3.37
CA ALA A 137 9.09 -4.31 4.30
C ALA A 137 8.49 -3.53 5.48
N THR A 138 9.16 -2.47 5.93
CA THR A 138 8.67 -1.61 7.00
C THR A 138 7.47 -0.76 6.54
N VAL A 139 7.53 -0.24 5.30
CA VAL A 139 6.41 0.51 4.71
C VAL A 139 5.22 -0.41 4.44
N ASP A 140 5.49 -1.63 3.97
CA ASP A 140 4.49 -2.67 3.74
C ASP A 140 3.70 -2.98 5.03
N ALA A 141 4.42 -3.27 6.12
CA ALA A 141 3.80 -3.52 7.42
C ALA A 141 3.03 -2.31 7.98
N TRP A 142 3.52 -1.09 7.73
CA TRP A 142 2.79 0.14 8.07
C TRP A 142 1.49 0.26 7.28
N TRP A 143 1.53 -0.02 5.97
CA TRP A 143 0.38 0.07 5.09
C TRP A 143 -0.69 -0.95 5.47
N GLU A 144 -0.32 -2.20 5.72
CA GLU A 144 -1.23 -3.24 6.22
C GLU A 144 -1.93 -2.81 7.52
N ALA A 145 -1.16 -2.26 8.46
CA ALA A 145 -1.70 -1.76 9.72
C ALA A 145 -2.65 -0.57 9.51
N ASP A 146 -2.37 0.33 8.56
CA ASP A 146 -3.25 1.47 8.26
C ASP A 146 -4.57 1.01 7.61
N GLN A 147 -4.50 0.04 6.71
CA GLN A 147 -5.70 -0.53 6.09
C GLN A 147 -6.58 -1.26 7.11
N GLU A 148 -5.98 -1.99 8.04
CA GLU A 148 -6.72 -2.64 9.13
C GLU A 148 -7.37 -1.62 10.06
N ALA A 149 -6.65 -0.55 10.43
CA ALA A 149 -7.19 0.54 11.24
C ALA A 149 -8.34 1.28 10.51
N LEU A 150 -8.20 1.49 9.19
CA LEU A 150 -9.27 2.06 8.36
C LEU A 150 -10.50 1.14 8.34
N ARG A 151 -10.32 -0.17 8.16
CA ARG A 151 -11.39 -1.16 8.20
C ARG A 151 -12.15 -1.09 9.52
N GLY A 152 -11.43 -1.06 10.65
CA GLY A 152 -12.03 -0.90 11.98
C GLY A 152 -12.88 0.37 12.09
N ARG A 153 -12.32 1.53 11.71
CA ARG A 153 -13.04 2.82 11.72
C ARG A 153 -14.29 2.81 10.85
N LEU A 154 -14.25 2.18 9.68
CA LEU A 154 -15.42 2.05 8.80
C LEU A 154 -16.51 1.21 9.44
N VAL A 155 -16.15 0.08 10.07
CA VAL A 155 -17.09 -0.77 10.81
C VAL A 155 -17.72 -0.02 11.97
N ASP A 156 -16.92 0.69 12.76
CA ASP A 156 -17.40 1.48 13.90
C ASP A 156 -18.36 2.57 13.45
N MET A 157 -17.98 3.36 12.42
CA MET A 157 -18.84 4.41 11.84
C MET A 157 -20.18 3.85 11.34
N LEU A 158 -20.17 2.70 10.66
CA LEU A 158 -21.39 2.08 10.15
C LEU A 158 -22.27 1.53 11.28
N THR A 159 -21.66 1.04 12.36
CA THR A 159 -22.37 0.57 13.55
C THR A 159 -22.99 1.72 14.33
N GLU A 160 -22.23 2.81 14.54
CA GLU A 160 -22.73 4.05 15.16
C GLU A 160 -23.87 4.69 14.36
N ALA A 161 -23.85 4.55 13.02
CA ALA A 161 -24.93 5.01 12.15
C ALA A 161 -26.22 4.15 12.24
N GLY A 162 -26.28 3.16 13.14
CA GLY A 162 -27.43 2.29 13.35
C GLY A 162 -27.38 0.98 12.56
N GLY A 163 -26.21 0.62 12.02
CA GLY A 163 -25.97 -0.70 11.46
C GLY A 163 -25.73 -1.73 12.56
N GLU A 164 -26.19 -2.96 12.34
CA GLU A 164 -25.90 -4.11 13.21
C GLU A 164 -24.88 -4.99 12.51
N ARG A 165 -23.77 -5.31 13.17
CA ARG A 165 -22.79 -6.28 12.65
C ARG A 165 -23.37 -7.68 12.74
N THR A 166 -23.77 -8.26 11.60
CA THR A 166 -24.46 -9.56 11.54
C THR A 166 -23.53 -10.75 11.37
N GLY A 167 -22.25 -10.51 11.04
CA GLY A 167 -21.23 -11.55 11.01
C GLY A 167 -20.02 -11.21 10.15
N THR A 168 -19.18 -12.22 9.94
CA THR A 168 -18.02 -12.18 9.05
C THR A 168 -18.09 -13.40 8.12
N SER A 169 -17.81 -13.23 6.84
CA SER A 169 -17.63 -14.34 5.89
C SER A 169 -16.31 -14.25 5.17
N PHE A 170 -15.80 -15.37 4.67
CA PHE A 170 -14.59 -15.43 3.87
C PHE A 170 -14.93 -15.82 2.43
N ILE A 171 -14.30 -15.18 1.46
CA ILE A 171 -14.31 -15.63 0.07
C ILE A 171 -12.87 -15.82 -0.40
N THR A 172 -12.65 -16.76 -1.30
CA THR A 172 -11.37 -16.87 -2.02
C THR A 172 -11.60 -16.30 -3.41
N ARG A 173 -10.77 -15.34 -3.81
CA ARG A 173 -10.79 -14.78 -5.16
C ARG A 173 -10.14 -15.74 -6.15
N ASP A 174 -10.31 -15.45 -7.45
CA ASP A 174 -9.79 -16.29 -8.54
C ASP A 174 -8.24 -16.35 -8.56
N ASP A 175 -7.58 -15.40 -7.90
CA ASP A 175 -6.13 -15.33 -7.67
C ASP A 175 -5.65 -16.09 -6.41
N GLY A 176 -6.57 -16.70 -5.65
CA GLY A 176 -6.27 -17.41 -4.40
C GLY A 176 -6.23 -16.51 -3.16
N GLU A 177 -6.46 -15.20 -3.28
CA GLU A 177 -6.53 -14.28 -2.14
C GLU A 177 -7.75 -14.60 -1.25
N LEU A 178 -7.53 -14.76 0.06
CA LEU A 178 -8.60 -14.91 1.03
C LEU A 178 -9.09 -13.53 1.49
N VAL A 179 -10.31 -13.17 1.11
CA VAL A 179 -10.94 -11.89 1.48
C VAL A 179 -11.93 -12.10 2.61
N GLU A 180 -11.67 -11.46 3.75
CA GLU A 180 -12.63 -11.32 4.84
C GLU A 180 -13.66 -10.23 4.51
N ARG A 181 -14.95 -10.55 4.70
CA ARG A 181 -16.07 -9.61 4.53
C ARG A 181 -16.81 -9.47 5.86
N THR A 182 -16.91 -8.24 6.35
CA THR A 182 -17.74 -7.89 7.50
C THR A 182 -19.14 -7.51 7.01
N HIS A 183 -20.16 -8.18 7.54
CA HIS A 183 -21.57 -7.92 7.19
C HIS A 183 -22.18 -6.95 8.20
N ILE A 184 -22.73 -5.85 7.68
CA ILE A 184 -23.44 -4.84 8.47
C ILE A 184 -24.82 -4.66 7.86
N GLU A 185 -25.86 -4.93 8.64
CA GLU A 185 -27.26 -4.80 8.23
C GLU A 185 -27.90 -3.57 8.86
N PHE A 186 -28.59 -2.77 8.06
CA PHE A 186 -29.38 -1.64 8.54
C PHE A 186 -30.85 -2.06 8.60
N ARG A 187 -31.36 -2.33 9.81
CA ARG A 187 -32.78 -2.63 9.97
C ARG A 187 -33.62 -1.40 9.62
N PRO A 188 -34.69 -1.52 8.81
CA PRO A 188 -35.60 -0.42 8.58
C PRO A 188 -36.29 -0.07 9.90
N ILE A 189 -36.25 1.22 10.28
CA ILE A 189 -37.00 1.75 11.43
C ILE A 189 -38.48 1.41 11.22
N THR A 190 -39.00 0.46 11.97
CA THR A 190 -40.44 0.32 12.19
C THR A 190 -40.87 1.54 12.97
N THR A 191 -41.62 2.44 12.32
CA THR A 191 -42.26 3.60 12.94
C THR A 191 -43.33 3.14 13.93
N GLU A 192 -42.89 2.72 15.11
CA GLU A 192 -43.66 2.68 16.36
C GLU A 192 -42.83 3.39 17.43
N SER A 193 -42.59 4.68 17.25
CA SER A 193 -42.12 5.54 18.34
C SER A 193 -42.36 7.00 17.96
N ASP A 194 -43.10 7.67 18.82
CA ASP A 194 -43.65 9.03 18.67
C ASP A 194 -42.57 10.12 18.90
N HIS A 195 -41.36 9.91 18.36
CA HIS A 195 -40.23 10.82 18.49
C HIS A 195 -39.64 11.17 17.12
N PRO A 196 -39.48 12.46 16.80
CA PRO A 196 -39.01 12.87 15.48
C PRO A 196 -37.56 12.41 15.25
N PRO A 197 -37.22 11.91 14.05
CA PRO A 197 -35.96 11.26 13.79
C PRO A 197 -34.79 12.25 13.79
N ARG A 198 -33.68 11.88 14.44
CA ARG A 198 -32.38 12.53 14.21
C ARG A 198 -31.97 12.23 12.76
N GLU A 199 -31.62 13.28 12.01
CA GLU A 199 -31.57 13.35 10.54
C GLU A 199 -30.38 12.73 9.73
N PRO A 200 -29.48 11.84 10.22
CA PRO A 200 -28.42 11.29 9.35
C PRO A 200 -28.91 10.27 8.30
N ALA A 201 -29.83 9.38 8.67
CA ALA A 201 -30.29 8.28 7.80
C ALA A 201 -31.01 8.76 6.52
N GLY A 202 -31.62 9.94 6.57
CA GLY A 202 -32.27 10.57 5.41
C GLY A 202 -31.28 11.04 4.34
N ARG A 203 -30.06 11.47 4.74
CA ARG A 203 -29.05 11.98 3.81
C ARG A 203 -28.39 10.85 3.00
N LEU A 204 -28.12 9.71 3.63
CA LEU A 204 -27.54 8.54 2.94
C LEU A 204 -28.51 7.94 1.91
N ARG A 205 -29.80 7.89 2.23
CA ARG A 205 -30.84 7.43 1.28
C ARG A 205 -30.99 8.35 0.06
N ARG A 206 -30.80 9.66 0.19
CA ARG A 206 -30.81 10.59 -0.96
C ARG A 206 -29.61 10.39 -1.88
N LEU A 207 -28.42 10.15 -1.31
CA LEU A 207 -27.21 9.87 -2.09
C LEU A 207 -27.32 8.57 -2.89
N LEU A 208 -27.94 7.54 -2.32
CA LEU A 208 -28.08 6.24 -2.99
C LEU A 208 -29.25 6.16 -3.98
N ARG A 209 -30.32 6.94 -3.80
CA ARG A 209 -31.44 7.01 -4.77
C ARG A 209 -31.24 8.00 -5.91
N GLY A 210 -30.39 9.02 -5.75
CA GLY A 210 -30.15 10.04 -6.78
C GLY A 210 -29.36 9.57 -8.02
N ARG A 211 -28.93 8.30 -8.05
CA ARG A 211 -28.10 7.74 -9.15
C ARG A 211 -28.86 6.82 -10.11
N ARG A 212 -30.20 6.73 -10.01
CA ARG A 212 -31.03 5.91 -10.91
C ARG A 212 -31.89 6.68 -11.91
N ASP A 213 -31.94 8.01 -11.83
CA ASP A 213 -32.59 8.87 -12.81
C ASP A 213 -31.65 10.00 -13.27
N ARG A 214 -30.60 9.63 -14.01
CA ARG A 214 -29.94 10.48 -15.03
C ARG A 214 -29.24 9.61 -16.05
#